data_AF-A0A1H0UP79-F1
#
_entry.id   AF-A0A1H0UP79-F1
#
_cell.length_a   1.000
_cell.length_b   1.000
_cell.length_c   1.000
_cell.angle_alpha   90.00
_cell.angle_beta   90.00
_cell.angle_gamma   90.00
#
_symmetry.space_group_name_H-M   'P 1'
#
loop_
_entity.id
_entity.type
_entity.pdbx_description
1 polymer ?
#
loop_
_entity_poly.entity_id
_entity_poly.type
_entity_poly.pdbx_seq_one_letter_code
_entity_poly.pdbx_strand_id
1 'polypeptide(L)'
;MVHSRTVLRAAAMGAARLLLAAALAMGSTAHAGRSCEARKTTPQAIERGMQLAERTARALDAEHQRSGARVVLLARAGQDLSKYGVHYSHMGWAYRTPEGAWRVAHKLNDCGTAVGSLYRQGLGEFFLDDLWRHEAVWLLPAPEAQARLAAVLAGRPGMLAMHQPAYSMVGYAWGTRYQQSNQWALETLAMAMEPGAVRTRAQAQAWLRARGYEPAVLRIGPLTRLGGRVTAANVAFDDHPPRDRFADRIATVTVDSVLAWLPRAGLGSDVSTLALDRSP
;
A
#
# COMPACT_ATOMS: atom_id res chain seq x y z
N MET A 1 -27.60 64.34 1.67
CA MET A 1 -26.78 63.41 2.48
C MET A 1 -26.40 62.20 1.64
N VAL A 2 -25.27 62.32 0.94
CA VAL A 2 -24.55 61.24 0.24
C VAL A 2 -23.14 61.33 0.81
N HIS A 3 -22.50 60.21 1.15
CA HIS A 3 -21.06 60.00 1.49
C HIS A 3 -20.86 59.06 2.70
N SER A 4 -21.22 57.77 2.61
CA SER A 4 -20.74 56.77 3.59
C SER A 4 -20.74 55.30 3.13
N ARG A 5 -20.97 54.99 1.85
CA ARG A 5 -21.02 53.58 1.36
C ARG A 5 -19.75 53.10 0.65
N THR A 6 -18.80 53.98 0.35
CA THR A 6 -17.65 53.66 -0.51
C THR A 6 -16.45 53.09 0.26
N VAL A 7 -16.31 53.40 1.56
CA VAL A 7 -15.12 53.01 2.35
C VAL A 7 -15.15 51.54 2.79
N LEU A 8 -16.33 50.93 2.99
CA LEU A 8 -16.44 49.54 3.44
C LEU A 8 -16.05 48.49 2.38
N ARG A 9 -16.10 48.82 1.08
CA ARG A 9 -15.80 47.84 0.01
C ARG A 9 -14.30 47.62 -0.19
N ALA A 10 -13.44 48.61 0.09
CA ALA A 10 -12.00 48.49 -0.07
C ALA A 10 -11.36 47.60 1.02
N ALA A 11 -11.86 47.65 2.25
CA ALA A 11 -11.37 46.83 3.37
C ALA A 11 -11.68 45.33 3.19
N ALA A 12 -12.84 45.00 2.60
CA ALA A 12 -13.25 43.61 2.37
C ALA A 12 -12.39 42.90 1.31
N MET A 13 -11.89 43.62 0.30
CA MET A 13 -11.04 43.06 -0.76
C MET A 13 -9.58 42.83 -0.31
N GLY A 14 -9.10 43.59 0.69
CA GLY A 14 -7.77 43.39 1.27
C GLY A 14 -7.71 42.17 2.20
N ALA A 15 -8.73 41.99 3.04
CA ALA A 15 -8.84 40.84 3.94
C ALA A 15 -8.98 39.50 3.19
N ALA A 16 -9.73 39.48 2.08
CA ALA A 16 -9.88 38.30 1.24
C ALA A 16 -8.59 37.85 0.55
N ARG A 17 -7.68 38.79 0.22
CA ARG A 17 -6.38 38.48 -0.40
C ARG A 17 -5.33 37.99 0.61
N LEU A 18 -5.36 38.47 1.86
CA LEU A 18 -4.49 37.95 2.92
C LEU A 18 -4.89 36.54 3.39
N LEU A 19 -6.19 36.22 3.41
CA LEU A 19 -6.66 34.89 3.78
C LEU A 19 -6.32 33.83 2.71
N LEU A 20 -6.28 34.20 1.43
CA LEU A 20 -5.89 33.28 0.36
C LEU A 20 -4.37 33.02 0.34
N ALA A 21 -3.55 34.00 0.70
CA ALA A 21 -2.10 33.81 0.81
C ALA A 21 -1.68 32.94 2.02
N ALA A 22 -2.41 33.01 3.13
CA ALA A 22 -2.18 32.15 4.29
C ALA A 22 -2.59 30.68 4.05
N ALA A 23 -3.58 30.44 3.18
CA ALA A 23 -4.01 29.09 2.83
C ALA A 23 -3.00 28.35 1.92
N LEU A 24 -2.20 29.07 1.13
CA LEU A 24 -1.15 28.45 0.29
C LEU A 24 0.14 28.12 1.05
N ALA A 25 0.33 28.63 2.28
CA ALA A 25 1.52 28.36 3.09
C ALA A 25 1.39 27.10 3.98
N MET A 26 0.18 26.54 4.13
CA MET A 26 -0.06 25.30 4.88
C MET A 26 -0.18 24.05 3.99
N GLY A 27 0.49 24.06 2.85
CA GLY A 27 0.77 22.85 2.09
C GLY A 27 1.67 21.94 2.92
N SER A 28 1.06 21.15 3.81
CA SER A 28 1.73 19.99 4.39
C SER A 28 2.19 19.14 3.21
N THR A 29 3.51 19.01 3.05
CA THR A 29 4.08 18.01 2.17
C THR A 29 3.78 16.66 2.82
N ALA A 30 2.58 16.15 2.57
CA ALA A 30 2.16 14.83 2.98
C ALA A 30 2.98 13.81 2.18
N HIS A 31 4.13 13.42 2.75
CA HIS A 31 4.99 12.38 2.20
C HIS A 31 4.40 11.01 2.59
N ALA A 32 3.32 10.58 1.94
CA ALA A 32 2.75 9.26 2.21
C ALA A 32 3.71 8.13 1.81
N GLY A 33 3.71 7.05 2.61
CA GLY A 33 4.50 5.82 2.36
C GLY A 33 5.78 5.68 3.15
N ARG A 34 6.40 6.81 3.53
CA ARG A 34 7.68 6.80 4.25
C ARG A 34 7.55 6.22 5.63
N SER A 35 8.65 5.64 6.12
CA SER A 35 8.79 5.54 7.57
C SER A 35 8.64 6.97 8.10
N CYS A 36 7.60 7.24 8.88
CA CYS A 36 7.33 8.60 9.34
C CYS A 36 8.40 9.09 10.35
N GLU A 37 9.41 8.26 10.61
CA GLU A 37 10.65 8.67 11.25
C GLU A 37 11.42 9.58 10.31
N ALA A 38 11.87 10.72 10.84
CA ALA A 38 12.74 11.65 10.13
C ALA A 38 14.16 11.06 9.95
N ARG A 39 14.29 9.92 9.25
CA ARG A 39 15.59 9.46 8.75
C ARG A 39 15.92 10.31 7.53
N LYS A 40 17.03 11.05 7.63
CA LYS A 40 17.59 11.75 6.48
C LYS A 40 17.97 10.70 5.43
N THR A 41 17.26 10.70 4.31
CA THR A 41 17.63 9.89 3.15
C THR A 41 19.05 10.26 2.75
N THR A 42 19.95 9.28 2.69
CA THR A 42 21.32 9.50 2.23
C THR A 42 21.41 9.31 0.72
N PRO A 43 22.39 9.93 0.04
CA PRO A 43 22.65 9.65 -1.37
C PRO A 43 22.86 8.16 -1.66
N GLN A 44 23.54 7.42 -0.77
CA GLN A 44 23.73 5.98 -0.95
C GLN A 44 22.41 5.20 -0.87
N ALA A 45 21.48 5.60 0.00
CA ALA A 45 20.16 4.98 0.08
C ALA A 45 19.35 5.22 -1.20
N ILE A 46 19.43 6.43 -1.78
CA ILE A 46 18.80 6.77 -3.06
C ILE A 46 19.41 5.92 -4.19
N GLU A 47 20.74 5.88 -4.28
CA GLU A 47 21.45 5.12 -5.31
C GLU A 47 21.08 3.65 -5.28
N ARG A 48 21.12 3.03 -4.09
CA ARG A 48 20.79 1.61 -3.95
C ARG A 48 19.29 1.34 -4.18
N GLY A 49 18.40 2.23 -3.75
CA GLY A 49 16.97 2.14 -4.07
C GLY A 49 16.71 2.21 -5.57
N MET A 50 17.37 3.13 -6.27
CA MET A 50 17.29 3.24 -7.74
C MET A 50 17.92 2.05 -8.45
N GLN A 51 19.03 1.52 -7.94
CA GLN A 51 19.64 0.30 -8.49
C GLN A 51 18.71 -0.91 -8.37
N LEU A 52 18.01 -1.06 -7.24
CA LEU A 52 17.01 -2.12 -7.07
C LEU A 52 15.82 -1.90 -8.03
N ALA A 53 15.35 -0.66 -8.18
CA ALA A 53 14.29 -0.32 -9.11
C ALA A 53 14.65 -0.65 -10.56
N GLU A 54 15.85 -0.29 -10.99
CA GLU A 54 16.36 -0.56 -12.33
C GLU A 54 16.48 -2.06 -12.61
N ARG A 55 17.12 -2.81 -11.71
CA ARG A 55 17.25 -4.27 -11.85
C ARG A 55 15.90 -4.97 -11.83
N THR A 56 14.97 -4.50 -10.99
CA THR A 56 13.59 -4.99 -10.99
C THR A 56 12.91 -4.70 -12.32
N ALA A 57 13.04 -3.49 -12.87
CA ALA A 57 12.45 -3.14 -14.16
C ALA A 57 12.96 -4.06 -15.28
N ARG A 58 14.28 -4.31 -15.34
CA ARG A 58 14.88 -5.25 -16.30
C ARG A 58 14.33 -6.67 -16.13
N ALA A 59 14.17 -7.14 -14.89
CA ALA A 59 13.59 -8.46 -14.62
C ALA A 59 12.13 -8.54 -15.06
N LEU A 60 11.31 -7.53 -14.77
CA LEU A 60 9.91 -7.48 -15.19
C LEU A 60 9.76 -7.36 -16.72
N ASP A 61 10.65 -6.63 -17.38
CA ASP A 61 10.70 -6.56 -18.84
C ASP A 61 11.07 -7.91 -19.46
N ALA A 62 12.05 -8.62 -18.90
CA ALA A 62 12.38 -9.98 -19.32
C ALA A 62 11.21 -10.95 -19.13
N GLU A 63 10.50 -10.85 -18.00
CA GLU A 63 9.29 -11.62 -17.72
C GLU A 63 8.17 -11.32 -18.73
N HIS A 64 7.97 -10.05 -19.09
CA HIS A 64 7.03 -9.64 -20.12
C HIS A 64 7.39 -10.21 -21.48
N GLN A 65 8.66 -10.15 -21.90
CA GLN A 65 9.10 -10.72 -23.17
C GLN A 65 8.94 -12.24 -23.22
N ARG A 66 9.18 -12.92 -22.09
CA ARG A 66 9.11 -14.38 -22.00
C ARG A 66 7.68 -14.93 -21.98
N SER A 67 6.77 -14.26 -21.27
CA SER A 67 5.45 -14.81 -20.94
C SER A 67 4.28 -13.93 -21.38
N GLY A 68 4.54 -12.71 -21.86
CA GLY A 68 3.52 -11.70 -22.10
C GLY A 68 2.95 -11.09 -20.82
N ALA A 69 3.52 -11.36 -19.63
CA ALA A 69 3.00 -10.85 -18.36
C ALA A 69 2.91 -9.32 -18.36
N ARG A 70 1.78 -8.78 -17.92
CA ARG A 70 1.53 -7.32 -17.88
C ARG A 70 1.13 -6.81 -16.51
N VAL A 71 0.86 -7.71 -15.56
CA VAL A 71 0.57 -7.40 -14.18
C VAL A 71 1.33 -8.40 -13.31
N VAL A 72 2.01 -7.91 -12.28
CA VAL A 72 2.67 -8.73 -11.27
C VAL A 72 2.31 -8.23 -9.87
N LEU A 73 2.26 -9.13 -8.90
CA LEU A 73 2.37 -8.72 -7.51
C LEU A 73 3.83 -8.36 -7.27
N LEU A 74 4.10 -7.15 -6.82
CA LEU A 74 5.45 -6.67 -6.50
C LEU A 74 5.50 -6.29 -5.02
N ALA A 75 6.52 -6.72 -4.31
CA ALA A 75 6.71 -6.38 -2.90
C ALA A 75 8.17 -6.12 -2.56
N ARG A 76 8.36 -5.51 -1.38
CA ARG A 76 9.67 -5.05 -0.88
C ARG A 76 9.79 -5.22 0.62
N ALA A 77 11.04 -5.30 1.08
CA ALA A 77 11.40 -5.33 2.49
C ALA A 77 11.72 -3.90 3.00
N GLY A 78 10.67 -3.10 3.19
CA GLY A 78 10.78 -1.70 3.63
C GLY A 78 11.05 -1.53 5.13
N GLN A 79 10.40 -2.33 5.98
CA GLN A 79 10.52 -2.24 7.43
C GLN A 79 11.11 -3.51 8.03
N ASP A 80 11.88 -3.38 9.11
CA ASP A 80 12.31 -4.55 9.88
C ASP A 80 11.16 -5.09 10.73
N LEU A 81 10.54 -6.15 10.22
CA LEU A 81 9.45 -6.87 10.88
C LEU A 81 9.89 -8.27 11.31
N SER A 82 11.21 -8.54 11.33
CA SER A 82 11.77 -9.86 11.64
C SER A 82 11.34 -10.39 13.01
N LYS A 83 11.19 -9.51 14.01
CA LYS A 83 10.65 -9.87 15.35
C LYS A 83 9.24 -10.47 15.33
N TYR A 84 8.50 -10.29 14.25
CA TYR A 84 7.17 -10.85 14.04
C TYR A 84 7.15 -11.97 12.98
N GLY A 85 8.31 -12.39 12.49
CA GLY A 85 8.43 -13.41 11.45
C GLY A 85 7.94 -12.96 10.08
N VAL A 86 7.94 -11.65 9.79
CA VAL A 86 7.52 -11.08 8.50
C VAL A 86 8.76 -10.59 7.75
N HIS A 87 8.96 -11.07 6.53
CA HIS A 87 10.13 -10.72 5.72
C HIS A 87 9.89 -9.50 4.83
N TYR A 88 8.72 -9.44 4.17
CA TYR A 88 8.37 -8.34 3.28
C TYR A 88 7.26 -7.48 3.88
N SER A 89 7.47 -6.17 3.91
CA SER A 89 6.56 -5.26 4.62
C SER A 89 5.42 -4.74 3.75
N HIS A 90 5.64 -4.58 2.45
CA HIS A 90 4.71 -3.86 1.59
C HIS A 90 4.65 -4.43 0.17
N MET A 91 3.43 -4.59 -0.36
CA MET A 91 3.16 -5.01 -1.73
C MET A 91 2.21 -4.07 -2.48
N GLY A 92 2.33 -4.09 -3.80
CA GLY A 92 1.46 -3.44 -4.75
C GLY A 92 1.27 -4.27 -6.01
N TRP A 93 0.39 -3.80 -6.89
CA TRP A 93 0.23 -4.35 -8.22
C TRP A 93 1.06 -3.54 -9.21
N ALA A 94 2.17 -4.12 -9.68
CA ALA A 94 2.93 -3.52 -10.76
C ALA A 94 2.28 -3.91 -12.10
N TYR A 95 1.94 -2.94 -12.93
CA TYR A 95 1.30 -3.16 -14.23
C TYR A 95 2.01 -2.35 -15.32
N ARG A 96 2.11 -2.96 -16.50
CA ARG A 96 2.77 -2.38 -17.67
C ARG A 96 1.80 -1.50 -18.44
N THR A 97 2.14 -0.22 -18.61
CA THR A 97 1.32 0.74 -19.36
C THR A 97 1.43 0.49 -20.88
N PRO A 98 0.49 1.01 -21.70
CA PRO A 98 0.60 0.92 -23.16
C PRO A 98 1.91 1.48 -23.72
N GLU A 99 2.45 2.52 -23.09
CA GLU A 99 3.72 3.18 -23.46
C GLU A 99 4.95 2.34 -23.06
N GLY A 100 4.74 1.30 -22.26
CA GLY A 100 5.73 0.29 -21.94
C GLY A 100 6.44 0.45 -20.60
N ALA A 101 6.15 1.51 -19.85
CA ALA A 101 6.66 1.68 -18.51
C ALA A 101 5.89 0.82 -17.49
N TRP A 102 6.56 0.43 -16.41
CA TRP A 102 5.91 -0.19 -15.26
C TRP A 102 5.46 0.87 -14.26
N ARG A 103 4.22 0.73 -13.78
CA ARG A 103 3.65 1.53 -12.70
C ARG A 103 3.19 0.61 -11.58
N VAL A 104 3.31 1.04 -10.34
CA VAL A 104 2.88 0.31 -9.16
C VAL A 104 1.65 0.99 -8.56
N ALA A 105 0.55 0.27 -8.54
CA ALA A 105 -0.66 0.65 -7.82
C ALA A 105 -0.61 0.06 -6.42
N HIS A 106 -0.64 0.92 -5.40
CA HIS A 106 -0.52 0.52 -4.00
C HIS A 106 -1.16 1.52 -3.06
N LYS A 107 -1.42 1.08 -1.83
CA LYS A 107 -2.01 1.90 -0.76
C LYS A 107 -0.94 2.25 0.25
N LEU A 108 -0.81 3.53 0.59
CA LEU A 108 0.13 4.01 1.60
C LEU A 108 -0.63 4.74 2.71
N ASN A 109 -0.03 4.86 3.88
CA ASN A 109 -0.52 5.72 4.95
C ASN A 109 0.13 7.10 4.82
N ASP A 110 -0.68 8.15 4.99
CA ASP A 110 -0.20 9.52 5.00
C ASP A 110 0.58 9.76 6.30
N CYS A 111 1.82 10.24 6.17
CA CYS A 111 2.76 10.33 7.29
C CYS A 111 2.16 10.98 8.53
N GLY A 112 2.34 10.34 9.70
CA GLY A 112 1.87 10.86 10.99
C GLY A 112 0.35 10.83 11.19
N THR A 113 -0.42 10.22 10.29
CA THR A 113 -1.88 10.16 10.37
C THR A 113 -2.42 8.73 10.41
N ALA A 114 -3.72 8.57 10.64
CA ALA A 114 -4.45 7.30 10.47
C ALA A 114 -5.17 7.21 9.11
N VAL A 115 -4.75 8.01 8.12
CA VAL A 115 -5.39 8.09 6.80
C VAL A 115 -4.54 7.34 5.79
N GLY A 116 -5.18 6.52 4.96
CA GLY A 116 -4.54 5.80 3.88
C GLY A 116 -5.05 6.27 2.53
N SER A 117 -4.15 6.41 1.57
CA SER A 117 -4.38 6.92 0.22
C SER A 117 -3.87 5.92 -0.83
N LEU A 118 -4.43 5.95 -2.05
CA LEU A 118 -3.95 5.12 -3.16
C LEU A 118 -3.03 5.91 -4.08
N TYR A 119 -1.97 5.26 -4.53
CA TYR A 119 -0.94 5.84 -5.39
C TYR A 119 -0.74 5.00 -6.64
N ARG A 120 -0.36 5.68 -7.73
CA ARG A 120 0.19 5.08 -8.95
C ARG A 120 1.58 5.69 -9.13
N GLN A 121 2.60 4.91 -8.85
CA GLN A 121 3.99 5.36 -8.80
C GLN A 121 4.85 4.59 -9.80
N GLY A 122 6.00 5.12 -10.19
CA GLY A 122 7.01 4.32 -10.89
C GLY A 122 7.72 3.35 -9.94
N LEU A 123 8.56 2.48 -10.50
CA LEU A 123 9.39 1.56 -9.72
C LEU A 123 10.41 2.32 -8.85
N GLY A 124 10.94 3.45 -9.34
CA GLY A 124 11.85 4.29 -8.57
C GLY A 124 11.20 4.78 -7.28
N GLU A 125 10.02 5.40 -7.37
CA GLU A 125 9.27 5.86 -6.20
C GLU A 125 8.88 4.70 -5.27
N PHE A 126 8.54 3.52 -5.82
CA PHE A 126 8.23 2.33 -5.04
C PHE A 126 9.43 1.83 -4.22
N PHE A 127 10.66 1.92 -4.72
CA PHE A 127 11.86 1.44 -4.02
C PHE A 127 12.63 2.53 -3.26
N LEU A 128 12.34 3.81 -3.50
CA LEU A 128 12.93 4.92 -2.74
C LEU A 128 12.28 5.15 -1.37
N ASP A 129 11.19 4.46 -1.10
CA ASP A 129 10.39 4.66 0.09
C ASP A 129 10.92 3.81 1.28
N ASP A 130 12.07 4.26 1.82
CA ASP A 130 12.83 3.76 2.99
C ASP A 130 12.94 2.22 3.08
N LEU A 131 13.89 1.62 2.34
CA LEU A 131 14.17 0.18 2.38
C LEU A 131 15.04 -0.23 3.58
N TRP A 132 14.52 -1.12 4.43
CA TRP A 132 15.31 -1.85 5.43
C TRP A 132 16.29 -2.83 4.78
N ARG A 133 15.84 -3.57 3.78
CA ARG A 133 16.65 -4.46 2.94
C ARG A 133 16.45 -4.10 1.48
N HIS A 134 17.54 -4.12 0.71
CA HIS A 134 17.51 -3.88 -0.74
C HIS A 134 17.07 -5.16 -1.48
N GLU A 135 15.85 -5.59 -1.17
CA GLU A 135 15.25 -6.83 -1.64
C GLU A 135 13.88 -6.56 -2.26
N ALA A 136 13.68 -7.08 -3.47
CA ALA A 136 12.41 -7.12 -4.17
C ALA A 136 11.95 -8.57 -4.31
N VAL A 137 10.64 -8.76 -4.30
CA VAL A 137 10.01 -10.04 -4.58
C VAL A 137 8.80 -9.82 -5.48
N TRP A 138 8.59 -10.72 -6.43
CA TRP A 138 7.40 -10.68 -7.27
C TRP A 138 6.92 -12.08 -7.60
N LEU A 139 5.65 -12.16 -7.96
CA LEU A 139 5.08 -13.32 -8.61
C LEU A 139 4.12 -12.87 -9.71
N LEU A 140 3.91 -13.73 -10.70
CA LEU A 140 3.00 -13.49 -11.80
C LEU A 140 1.65 -14.08 -11.42
N PRO A 141 0.56 -13.29 -11.34
CA PRO A 141 -0.78 -13.84 -11.25
C PRO A 141 -1.06 -14.78 -12.44
N ALA A 142 -1.99 -15.71 -12.27
CA ALA A 142 -2.48 -16.54 -13.36
C ALA A 142 -2.99 -15.66 -14.52
N PRO A 143 -2.93 -16.11 -15.79
CA PRO A 143 -3.27 -15.28 -16.95
C PRO A 143 -4.63 -14.58 -16.86
N GLU A 144 -5.64 -15.29 -16.37
CA GLU A 144 -6.97 -14.71 -16.13
C GLU A 144 -6.95 -13.61 -15.06
N ALA A 145 -6.26 -13.84 -13.95
CA ALA A 145 -6.10 -12.85 -12.89
C ALA A 145 -5.35 -11.61 -13.39
N GLN A 146 -4.32 -11.76 -14.23
CA GLN A 146 -3.62 -10.64 -14.85
C GLN A 146 -4.55 -9.80 -15.73
N ALA A 147 -5.35 -10.44 -16.60
CA ALA A 147 -6.26 -9.73 -17.48
C ALA A 147 -7.32 -8.94 -16.68
N ARG A 148 -7.89 -9.57 -15.65
CA ARG A 148 -8.91 -8.96 -14.78
C ARG A 148 -8.33 -7.81 -13.93
N LEU A 149 -7.15 -8.01 -13.34
CA LEU A 149 -6.45 -6.95 -12.62
C LEU A 149 -6.07 -5.79 -13.54
N ALA A 150 -5.60 -6.07 -14.77
CA ALA A 150 -5.27 -5.01 -15.72
C ALA A 150 -6.46 -4.10 -16.00
N ALA A 151 -7.66 -4.66 -16.15
CA ALA A 151 -8.90 -3.89 -16.34
C ALA A 151 -9.22 -3.01 -15.11
N VAL A 152 -9.06 -3.55 -13.90
CA VAL A 152 -9.29 -2.79 -12.64
C VAL A 152 -8.27 -1.67 -12.45
N LEU A 153 -6.99 -1.90 -12.79
CA LEU A 153 -5.88 -0.97 -12.58
C LEU A 153 -5.75 0.09 -13.68
N ALA A 154 -6.41 -0.11 -14.83
CA ALA A 154 -6.42 0.84 -15.93
C ALA A 154 -7.09 2.17 -15.55
N GLY A 155 -8.13 2.14 -14.72
CA GLY A 155 -8.96 3.29 -14.37
C GLY A 155 -9.02 3.60 -12.87
N ARG A 156 -9.18 4.88 -12.55
CA ARG A 156 -9.36 5.36 -11.17
C ARG A 156 -10.56 4.72 -10.45
N PRO A 157 -11.74 4.52 -11.06
CA PRO A 157 -12.88 3.91 -10.36
C PRO A 157 -12.59 2.49 -9.86
N GLY A 158 -11.92 1.66 -10.66
CA GLY A 158 -11.57 0.29 -10.27
C GLY A 158 -10.64 0.26 -9.07
N MET A 159 -9.58 1.09 -9.07
CA MET A 159 -8.66 1.19 -7.94
C MET A 159 -9.34 1.64 -6.63
N LEU A 160 -10.28 2.58 -6.73
CA LEU A 160 -10.98 3.15 -5.57
C LEU A 160 -12.09 2.25 -5.02
N ALA A 161 -12.54 1.24 -5.77
CA ALA A 161 -13.70 0.43 -5.40
C ALA A 161 -13.55 -0.31 -4.06
N MET A 162 -12.32 -0.73 -3.71
CA MET A 162 -12.02 -1.37 -2.42
C MET A 162 -11.36 -0.44 -1.41
N HIS A 163 -11.26 0.86 -1.68
CA HIS A 163 -10.51 1.78 -0.84
C HIS A 163 -11.27 2.12 0.46
N GLN A 164 -10.60 1.96 1.61
CA GLN A 164 -11.07 2.44 2.91
C GLN A 164 -10.04 3.42 3.51
N PRO A 165 -10.35 4.73 3.68
CA PRO A 165 -9.38 5.71 4.16
C PRO A 165 -8.88 5.46 5.57
N ALA A 166 -9.70 4.92 6.46
CA ALA A 166 -9.28 4.60 7.84
C ALA A 166 -8.19 3.52 7.81
N TYR A 167 -6.98 3.89 8.16
CA TYR A 167 -5.79 3.05 8.03
C TYR A 167 -5.34 2.53 9.39
N SER A 168 -4.96 1.26 9.42
CA SER A 168 -4.13 0.73 10.50
C SER A 168 -3.11 -0.25 9.96
N MET A 169 -1.83 -0.15 10.35
CA MET A 169 -0.77 -1.08 9.91
C MET A 169 -1.05 -2.54 10.27
N VAL A 170 -1.84 -2.76 11.31
CA VAL A 170 -2.17 -4.08 11.85
C VAL A 170 -3.68 -4.32 11.82
N GLY A 171 -4.41 -3.69 10.88
CA GLY A 171 -5.85 -3.88 10.72
C GLY A 171 -6.22 -5.36 10.62
N TYR A 172 -7.36 -5.74 11.21
CA TYR A 172 -7.82 -7.12 11.22
C TYR A 172 -8.09 -7.60 9.78
N ALA A 173 -7.51 -8.74 9.40
CA ALA A 173 -7.61 -9.27 8.03
C ALA A 173 -9.06 -9.42 7.54
N TRP A 174 -9.99 -9.60 8.47
CA TRP A 174 -11.40 -9.81 8.21
C TRP A 174 -12.31 -8.73 8.79
N GLY A 175 -11.72 -7.61 9.18
CA GLY A 175 -12.43 -6.41 9.60
C GLY A 175 -12.60 -5.46 8.41
N THR A 176 -13.65 -4.65 8.44
CA THR A 176 -13.88 -3.59 7.44
C THR A 176 -13.63 -2.19 8.00
N ARG A 177 -13.43 -2.06 9.32
CA ARG A 177 -13.23 -0.78 10.01
C ARG A 177 -11.95 -0.09 9.55
N TYR A 178 -10.83 -0.82 9.55
CA TYR A 178 -9.55 -0.35 9.06
C TYR A 178 -9.14 -1.10 7.79
N GLN A 179 -8.25 -0.49 7.00
CA GLN A 179 -7.60 -1.15 5.89
C GLN A 179 -6.12 -0.81 5.86
N GLN A 180 -5.31 -1.85 5.81
CA GLN A 180 -3.87 -1.73 5.66
C GLN A 180 -3.45 -1.86 4.18
N SER A 181 -2.21 -1.48 3.86
CA SER A 181 -1.68 -1.46 2.50
C SER A 181 -1.81 -2.77 1.69
N ASN A 182 -1.32 -3.90 2.21
CA ASN A 182 -1.37 -5.22 1.56
C ASN A 182 -2.82 -5.75 1.48
N GLN A 183 -3.69 -5.40 2.42
CA GLN A 183 -5.08 -5.84 2.43
C GLN A 183 -5.86 -5.20 1.28
N TRP A 184 -5.59 -3.93 0.95
CA TRP A 184 -6.16 -3.32 -0.25
C TRP A 184 -5.76 -4.07 -1.52
N ALA A 185 -4.49 -4.43 -1.67
CA ALA A 185 -4.02 -5.16 -2.85
C ALA A 185 -4.70 -6.54 -2.97
N LEU A 186 -4.82 -7.27 -1.85
CA LEU A 186 -5.46 -8.58 -1.81
C LEU A 186 -6.97 -8.51 -2.07
N GLU A 187 -7.68 -7.55 -1.46
CA GLU A 187 -9.12 -7.34 -1.72
C GLU A 187 -9.39 -6.87 -3.16
N THR A 188 -8.46 -6.13 -3.76
CA THR A 188 -8.54 -5.72 -5.17
C THR A 188 -8.46 -6.93 -6.11
N LEU A 189 -7.62 -7.93 -5.80
CA LEU A 189 -7.60 -9.19 -6.54
C LEU A 189 -8.94 -9.92 -6.42
N ALA A 190 -9.47 -10.06 -5.21
CA ALA A 190 -10.76 -10.73 -4.99
C ALA A 190 -11.90 -10.06 -5.78
N MET A 191 -11.93 -8.72 -5.80
CA MET A 191 -12.86 -7.98 -6.64
C MET A 191 -12.66 -8.23 -8.13
N ALA A 192 -11.41 -8.24 -8.61
CA ALA A 192 -11.10 -8.51 -10.01
C ALA A 192 -11.52 -9.92 -10.43
N MET A 193 -11.41 -10.90 -9.54
CA MET A 193 -11.74 -12.30 -9.79
C MET A 193 -13.24 -12.60 -9.80
N GLU A 194 -14.11 -11.70 -9.36
CA GLU A 194 -15.56 -11.87 -9.43
C GLU A 194 -16.26 -10.57 -9.88
N PRO A 195 -16.05 -10.12 -11.13
CA PRO A 195 -16.61 -8.87 -11.63
C PRO A 195 -18.13 -8.82 -11.46
N GLY A 196 -18.63 -7.77 -10.81
CA GLY A 196 -20.06 -7.56 -10.57
C GLY A 196 -20.62 -8.28 -9.34
N ALA A 197 -20.02 -9.40 -8.91
CA ALA A 197 -20.44 -10.12 -7.70
C ALA A 197 -19.75 -9.59 -6.44
N VAL A 198 -18.44 -9.35 -6.49
CA VAL A 198 -17.70 -8.70 -5.39
C VAL A 198 -17.70 -7.19 -5.61
N ARG A 199 -18.49 -6.47 -4.80
CA ARG A 199 -18.65 -5.00 -4.87
C ARG A 199 -18.28 -4.29 -3.57
N THR A 200 -18.00 -5.04 -2.51
CA THR A 200 -17.68 -4.51 -1.17
C THR A 200 -16.49 -5.25 -0.57
N ARG A 201 -15.80 -4.62 0.39
CA ARG A 201 -14.71 -5.25 1.15
C ARG A 201 -15.16 -6.53 1.86
N ALA A 202 -16.37 -6.54 2.42
CA ALA A 202 -16.92 -7.73 3.08
C ALA A 202 -17.09 -8.91 2.10
N GLN A 203 -17.56 -8.65 0.88
CA GLN A 203 -17.65 -9.68 -0.17
C GLN A 203 -16.27 -10.13 -0.65
N ALA A 204 -15.30 -9.22 -0.80
CA ALA A 204 -13.93 -9.57 -1.14
C ALA A 204 -13.32 -10.50 -0.09
N GLN A 205 -13.49 -10.17 1.19
CA GLN A 205 -13.06 -10.99 2.32
C GLN A 205 -13.76 -12.35 2.36
N ALA A 206 -15.07 -12.41 2.07
CA ALA A 206 -15.79 -13.68 1.98
C ALA A 206 -15.26 -14.56 0.86
N TRP A 207 -14.95 -13.99 -0.32
CA TRP A 207 -14.34 -14.70 -1.43
C TRP A 207 -12.95 -15.24 -1.07
N LEU A 208 -12.12 -14.42 -0.40
CA LEU A 208 -10.79 -14.83 0.07
C LEU A 208 -10.87 -16.01 1.05
N ARG A 209 -11.82 -15.98 2.00
CA ARG A 209 -12.08 -17.12 2.90
C ARG A 209 -12.49 -18.37 2.14
N ALA A 210 -13.41 -18.23 1.19
CA ALA A 210 -13.88 -19.35 0.37
C ALA A 210 -12.76 -19.95 -0.50
N ARG A 211 -11.74 -19.16 -0.83
CA ARG A 211 -10.53 -19.60 -1.56
C ARG A 211 -9.38 -19.99 -0.63
N GLY A 212 -9.66 -20.20 0.66
CA GLY A 212 -8.69 -20.72 1.62
C GLY A 212 -7.54 -19.77 1.93
N TYR A 213 -7.74 -18.45 1.80
CA TYR A 213 -6.72 -17.49 2.25
C TYR A 213 -6.61 -17.49 3.77
N GLU A 214 -5.39 -17.66 4.27
CA GLU A 214 -5.05 -17.65 5.69
C GLU A 214 -4.16 -16.42 5.99
N PRO A 215 -4.63 -15.45 6.80
CA PRO A 215 -3.80 -14.32 7.21
C PRO A 215 -2.72 -14.77 8.19
N ALA A 216 -1.62 -14.00 8.26
CA ALA A 216 -0.63 -14.20 9.30
C ALA A 216 -1.21 -13.81 10.67
N VAL A 217 -0.79 -14.52 11.72
CA VAL A 217 -1.16 -14.21 13.11
C VAL A 217 0.09 -13.73 13.83
N LEU A 218 0.20 -12.41 14.00
CA LEU A 218 1.32 -11.80 14.71
C LEU A 218 1.11 -11.93 16.22
N ARG A 219 2.19 -12.20 16.95
CA ARG A 219 2.18 -12.19 18.42
C ARG A 219 2.61 -10.82 18.91
N ILE A 220 1.67 -10.02 19.40
CA ILE A 220 1.93 -8.64 19.84
C ILE A 220 1.38 -8.46 21.26
N GLY A 221 2.29 -8.45 22.23
CA GLY A 221 1.98 -8.31 23.66
C GLY A 221 1.30 -6.98 24.02
N PRO A 222 0.59 -6.91 25.16
CA PRO A 222 -0.22 -5.76 25.55
C PRO A 222 0.59 -4.47 25.71
N LEU A 223 1.84 -4.53 26.21
CA LEU A 223 2.71 -3.38 26.35
C LEU A 223 3.10 -2.78 25.00
N THR A 224 3.45 -3.63 24.03
CA THR A 224 3.76 -3.20 22.66
C THR A 224 2.53 -2.59 21.98
N ARG A 225 1.34 -3.15 22.22
CA ARG A 225 0.08 -2.61 21.68
C ARG A 225 -0.27 -1.26 22.28
N LEU A 226 -0.13 -1.10 23.59
CA LEU A 226 -0.35 0.18 24.27
C LEU A 226 0.64 1.24 23.76
N GLY A 227 1.93 0.91 23.72
CA GLY A 227 2.97 1.80 23.18
C GLY A 227 2.68 2.20 21.74
N GLY A 228 2.42 1.24 20.86
CA GLY A 228 2.11 1.50 19.45
C GLY A 228 0.90 2.40 19.26
N ARG A 229 -0.17 2.24 20.06
CA ARG A 229 -1.36 3.11 19.97
C ARG A 229 -1.11 4.54 20.46
N VAL A 230 -0.20 4.71 21.42
CA VAL A 230 0.18 6.03 21.98
C VAL A 230 1.15 6.75 21.04
N THR A 231 2.05 6.03 20.38
CA THR A 231 3.14 6.63 19.60
C THR A 231 2.87 6.68 18.08
N ALA A 232 1.92 5.90 17.57
CA ALA A 232 1.65 5.80 16.13
C ALA A 232 0.16 5.94 15.82
N ALA A 233 -0.21 7.03 15.13
CA ALA A 233 -1.59 7.32 14.72
C ALA A 233 -2.20 6.21 13.85
N ASN A 234 -1.36 5.48 13.11
CA ASN A 234 -1.74 4.42 12.19
C ASN A 234 -1.76 3.02 12.83
N VAL A 235 -1.80 2.90 14.17
CA VAL A 235 -1.88 1.60 14.86
C VAL A 235 -3.16 1.53 15.70
N ALA A 236 -4.01 0.56 15.36
CA ALA A 236 -5.28 0.31 16.03
C ALA A 236 -5.50 -1.21 16.12
N PHE A 237 -6.09 -1.66 17.22
CA PHE A 237 -6.33 -3.08 17.50
C PHE A 237 -7.81 -3.36 17.80
N ASP A 238 -8.66 -2.34 17.81
CA ASP A 238 -10.05 -2.40 18.25
C ASP A 238 -11.03 -2.93 17.20
N ASP A 239 -10.53 -3.37 16.04
CA ASP A 239 -11.26 -4.16 15.05
C ASP A 239 -10.93 -5.67 15.10
N HIS A 240 -9.98 -6.09 15.93
CA HIS A 240 -9.69 -7.51 16.16
C HIS A 240 -10.70 -8.13 17.12
N PRO A 241 -11.12 -9.41 16.91
CA PRO A 241 -11.98 -10.13 17.84
C PRO A 241 -11.41 -10.08 19.26
N PRO A 242 -12.22 -9.74 20.29
CA PRO A 242 -11.71 -9.58 21.65
C PRO A 242 -10.94 -10.80 22.17
N ARG A 243 -11.43 -12.01 21.89
CA ARG A 243 -10.76 -13.26 22.27
C ARG A 243 -9.33 -13.36 21.72
N ASP A 244 -9.13 -13.06 20.45
CA ASP A 244 -7.81 -13.16 19.80
C ASP A 244 -6.91 -12.01 20.23
N ARG A 245 -7.47 -10.78 20.27
CA ARG A 245 -6.79 -9.57 20.72
C ARG A 245 -6.27 -9.69 22.15
N PHE A 246 -7.02 -10.28 23.06
CA PHE A 246 -6.59 -10.47 24.45
C PHE A 246 -5.68 -11.68 24.66
N ALA A 247 -5.58 -12.57 23.67
CA ALA A 247 -4.60 -13.65 23.60
C ALA A 247 -3.33 -13.27 22.82
N ASP A 248 -3.12 -11.97 22.57
CA ASP A 248 -2.01 -11.41 21.78
C ASP A 248 -1.91 -11.93 20.35
N ARG A 249 -3.02 -12.41 19.77
CA ARG A 249 -3.11 -12.93 18.41
C ARG A 249 -3.70 -11.87 17.49
N ILE A 250 -2.85 -11.23 16.71
CA ILE A 250 -3.23 -10.13 15.82
C ILE A 250 -3.20 -10.66 14.39
N ALA A 251 -4.37 -11.02 13.86
CA ALA A 251 -4.49 -11.57 12.52
C ALA A 251 -4.53 -10.45 11.46
N THR A 252 -3.53 -10.39 10.59
CA THR A 252 -3.43 -9.34 9.56
C THR A 252 -2.87 -9.89 8.25
N VAL A 253 -3.06 -9.15 7.17
CA VAL A 253 -2.58 -9.52 5.83
C VAL A 253 -1.11 -9.10 5.70
N THR A 254 -0.23 -10.08 5.57
CA THR A 254 1.21 -9.85 5.30
C THR A 254 1.52 -10.20 3.85
N VAL A 255 2.62 -9.66 3.32
CA VAL A 255 3.09 -10.07 2.00
C VAL A 255 3.41 -11.57 2.00
N ASP A 256 4.10 -12.06 3.03
CA ASP A 256 4.49 -13.45 3.20
C ASP A 256 3.29 -14.41 3.13
N SER A 257 2.20 -14.09 3.83
CA SER A 257 0.97 -14.92 3.78
C SER A 257 0.28 -14.89 2.42
N VAL A 258 0.41 -13.79 1.66
CA VAL A 258 -0.12 -13.67 0.29
C VAL A 258 0.72 -14.47 -0.70
N LEU A 259 2.05 -14.36 -0.61
CA LEU A 259 3.00 -15.12 -1.44
C LEU A 259 2.87 -16.63 -1.21
N ALA A 260 2.62 -17.07 0.03
CA ALA A 260 2.40 -18.48 0.35
C ALA A 260 1.04 -19.03 -0.12
N TRP A 261 0.04 -18.15 -0.29
CA TRP A 261 -1.31 -18.54 -0.68
C TRP A 261 -1.52 -18.54 -2.19
N LEU A 262 -1.07 -17.50 -2.91
CA LEU A 262 -1.37 -17.33 -4.34
C LEU A 262 -1.00 -18.56 -5.21
N PRO A 263 0.19 -19.17 -5.08
CA PRO A 263 0.54 -20.37 -5.85
C PRO A 263 -0.33 -21.57 -5.48
N ARG A 264 -0.53 -21.81 -4.18
CA ARG A 264 -1.36 -22.93 -3.69
C ARG A 264 -2.84 -22.81 -4.10
N ALA A 265 -3.33 -21.58 -4.25
CA ALA A 265 -4.67 -21.29 -4.74
C ALA A 265 -4.80 -21.39 -6.27
N GLY A 266 -3.71 -21.67 -7.00
CA GLY A 266 -3.69 -21.66 -8.47
C GLY A 266 -3.85 -20.26 -9.08
N LEU A 267 -3.59 -19.21 -8.30
CA LEU A 267 -3.80 -17.81 -8.70
C LEU A 267 -2.49 -17.09 -9.01
N GLY A 268 -1.34 -17.72 -8.83
CA GLY A 268 -0.03 -17.15 -9.14
C GLY A 268 1.03 -18.20 -9.46
N SER A 269 2.11 -17.75 -10.09
CA SER A 269 3.33 -18.51 -10.30
C SER A 269 4.11 -18.70 -9.00
N ASP A 270 5.19 -19.47 -9.08
CA ASP A 270 6.25 -19.42 -8.07
C ASP A 270 6.83 -18.01 -7.92
N VAL A 271 7.48 -17.79 -6.78
CA VAL A 271 8.01 -16.50 -6.35
C VAL A 271 9.42 -16.29 -6.91
N SER A 272 9.64 -15.10 -7.49
CA SER A 272 10.95 -14.61 -7.91
C SER A 272 11.46 -13.57 -6.93
N THR A 273 12.75 -13.60 -6.62
CA THR A 273 13.39 -12.67 -5.68
C THR A 273 14.60 -12.00 -6.32
N LEU A 274 14.90 -10.79 -5.87
CA LEU A 274 16.09 -10.04 -6.23
C LEU A 274 16.61 -9.33 -4.98
N ALA A 275 17.88 -9.56 -4.64
CA ALA A 275 18.55 -8.88 -3.54
C ALA A 275 19.83 -8.22 -4.05
N LEU A 276 20.10 -6.98 -3.64
CA LEU A 276 21.37 -6.32 -4.01
C LEU A 276 22.58 -6.85 -3.22
N ASP A 277 22.36 -7.33 -1.98
CA ASP A 277 23.42 -7.72 -1.04
C ASP A 277 23.72 -9.23 -1.00
N ARG A 278 23.02 -10.04 -1.81
CA ARG A 278 23.37 -11.45 -1.99
C ARG A 278 24.16 -11.58 -3.30
N SER A 279 25.40 -12.05 -3.21
CA SER A 279 26.08 -12.55 -4.41
C SER A 279 25.28 -13.74 -4.97
N PRO A 280 25.25 -13.92 -6.31
CA PRO A 280 24.55 -15.03 -6.94
C PRO A 280 25.01 -16.39 -6.41
#